data_AF-A0A7C4XMU1-F1
#
_entry.id   AF-A0A7C4XMU1-F1
#
_cell.length_a   1.000
_cell.length_b   1.000
_cell.length_c   1.000
_cell.angle_alpha   90.00
_cell.angle_beta   90.00
_cell.angle_gamma   90.00
#
_symmetry.space_group_name_H-M   'P 1'
#
loop_
_entity.id
_entity.type
_entity.pdbx_description
1 polymer ?
#
loop_
_entity_poly.entity_id
_entity_poly.type
_entity_poly.pdbx_seq_one_letter_code
_entity_poly.pdbx_strand_id
1 'polypeptide(L)'
;MSKNLKLLLKIVVSSTLLYIVISSVDTNALIANLKTINLSYLPIIVLMFVLNYLLSSIRWRSFVISFEKNIPLSYFVKLYFVGSFFNNFMPTSIGGDVYKIFRLG
;
A
#
# COMPACT_ATOMS: atom_id res chain seq x y z
N MET A 1 14.63 -28.93 2.25
CA MET A 1 15.41 -27.69 2.01
C MET A 1 15.33 -26.83 3.26
N SER A 2 16.44 -26.62 3.97
CA SER A 2 16.44 -25.92 5.27
C SER A 2 15.88 -24.50 5.12
N LYS A 3 15.07 -24.03 6.07
CA LYS A 3 14.43 -22.69 6.04
C LYS A 3 15.44 -21.57 5.75
N ASN A 4 16.66 -21.74 6.24
CA ASN A 4 17.76 -20.79 6.07
C ASN A 4 18.23 -20.69 4.62
N LEU A 5 18.28 -21.80 3.87
CA LEU A 5 18.69 -21.79 2.46
C LEU A 5 17.68 -21.04 1.57
N LYS A 6 16.38 -21.23 1.83
CA LYS A 6 15.33 -20.49 1.09
C LYS A 6 15.38 -18.98 1.38
N LEU A 7 15.62 -18.60 2.64
CA LEU A 7 15.73 -17.20 3.04
C LEU A 7 16.96 -16.55 2.39
N LEU A 8 18.11 -17.24 2.40
CA LEU A 8 19.34 -16.76 1.80
C LEU A 8 19.21 -16.56 0.28
N LEU A 9 18.59 -17.52 -0.41
CA LEU A 9 18.31 -17.42 -1.84
C LEU A 9 17.38 -16.25 -2.15
N LYS A 10 16.32 -16.05 -1.36
CA LYS A 10 15.40 -14.91 -1.52
C LYS A 10 16.13 -13.57 -1.34
N ILE A 11 17.00 -13.45 -0.34
CA ILE A 11 17.81 -12.24 -0.11
C ILE A 11 18.73 -11.99 -1.31
N VAL A 12 19.49 -13.00 -1.74
CA VAL A 12 20.43 -12.87 -2.86
C VAL A 12 19.68 -12.43 -4.12
N VAL A 13 18.59 -13.09 -4.48
CA VAL A 13 17.82 -12.74 -5.68
C VAL A 13 17.23 -11.32 -5.57
N SER A 14 16.62 -10.96 -4.44
CA SER A 14 16.08 -9.62 -4.23
C SER A 14 17.16 -8.53 -4.27
N SER A 15 18.31 -8.76 -3.64
CA SER A 15 19.44 -7.82 -3.64
C SER A 15 20.07 -7.68 -5.02
N THR A 16 20.23 -8.77 -5.77
CA THR A 16 20.75 -8.73 -7.15
C THR A 16 19.80 -7.95 -8.05
N LEU A 17 18.49 -8.18 -7.96
CA LEU A 17 17.51 -7.42 -8.73
C LEU A 17 17.54 -5.92 -8.40
N LEU A 18 17.58 -5.58 -7.11
CA LEU A 18 17.72 -4.19 -6.67
C LEU A 18 19.01 -3.55 -7.19
N TYR A 19 20.13 -4.27 -7.13
CA TYR A 19 21.41 -3.79 -7.65
C TYR A 19 21.33 -3.51 -9.14
N ILE A 20 20.76 -4.42 -9.94
CA ILE A 20 20.60 -4.23 -11.38
C ILE A 20 19.77 -2.96 -11.64
N VAL A 21 18.62 -2.81 -10.99
CA VAL A 21 17.75 -1.63 -11.15
C VAL A 21 18.50 -0.35 -10.79
N ILE A 22 19.15 -0.29 -9.63
CA ILE A 22 19.86 0.91 -9.18
C ILE A 22 21.04 1.24 -10.12
N SER A 23 21.81 0.23 -10.54
CA SER A 23 22.95 0.40 -11.45
C SER A 23 22.55 0.81 -12.87
N SER A 24 21.33 0.48 -13.29
CA SER A 24 20.80 0.87 -14.61
C SER A 24 20.35 2.32 -14.70
N VAL A 25 20.28 3.02 -13.55
CA VAL A 25 19.73 4.37 -13.49
C VAL A 25 20.86 5.40 -13.31
N ASP A 26 20.92 6.36 -14.22
CA ASP A 26 21.82 7.51 -14.09
C ASP A 26 21.35 8.41 -12.94
N THR A 27 22.13 8.43 -11.86
CA THR A 27 21.84 9.22 -10.66
C THR A 27 21.79 10.72 -10.95
N ASN A 28 22.58 11.22 -11.90
CA ASN A 28 22.57 12.64 -12.28
C ASN A 28 21.29 12.97 -13.04
N ALA A 29 20.88 12.10 -13.96
CA ALA A 29 19.61 12.24 -14.68
C ALA A 29 18.41 12.17 -13.72
N LEU A 30 18.43 11.29 -12.71
CA LEU A 30 17.41 11.25 -11.66
C LEU A 30 17.29 12.57 -10.92
N ILE A 31 18.40 13.11 -10.41
CA ILE A 31 18.40 14.36 -9.63
C ILE A 31 17.93 15.53 -10.50
N ALA A 32 18.33 15.57 -11.78
CA ALA A 32 17.85 16.57 -12.72
C ALA A 32 16.33 16.48 -12.94
N ASN A 33 15.79 15.28 -13.14
CA ASN A 33 14.35 15.06 -13.29
C ASN A 33 13.56 15.39 -12.02
N LEU A 34 14.10 15.11 -10.83
CA LEU A 34 13.45 15.48 -9.56
C LEU A 34 13.30 17.01 -9.43
N LYS A 35 14.25 17.79 -9.94
CA LYS A 35 14.18 19.26 -9.93
C LYS A 35 13.15 19.82 -10.90
N THR A 36 12.77 19.07 -11.94
CA THR A 36 11.73 19.49 -12.89
C THR A 36 10.32 19.13 -12.43
N ILE A 37 10.17 18.43 -11.29
CA ILE A 37 8.86 18.08 -10.74
C ILE A 37 8.12 19.36 -10.33
N ASN A 38 6.95 19.57 -10.92
CA ASN A 38 6.07 20.64 -10.53
C ASN A 38 5.24 20.23 -9.30
N LEU A 39 5.54 20.83 -8.15
CA LEU A 39 4.82 20.58 -6.89
C LEU A 39 3.33 20.96 -6.94
N SER A 40 2.89 21.72 -7.96
CA SER A 40 1.48 22.09 -8.14
C SER A 40 0.58 20.86 -8.41
N TYR A 41 1.14 19.73 -8.81
CA TYR A 41 0.40 18.46 -8.95
C TYR A 41 0.18 17.74 -7.62
N LEU A 42 0.87 18.13 -6.54
CA LEU A 42 0.79 17.44 -5.26
C LEU A 42 -0.64 17.42 -4.68
N PRO A 43 -1.43 18.52 -4.70
CA PRO A 43 -2.83 18.48 -4.28
C PRO A 43 -3.68 17.51 -5.10
N ILE A 44 -3.43 17.40 -6.41
CA ILE A 44 -4.16 16.50 -7.32
C ILE A 44 -3.85 15.04 -6.97
N ILE A 45 -2.58 14.72 -6.71
CA ILE A 45 -2.14 13.39 -6.28
C ILE A 45 -2.82 13.03 -4.96
N VAL A 46 -2.76 13.92 -3.96
CA VAL A 46 -3.40 13.69 -2.65
C VAL A 46 -4.90 13.46 -2.81
N LEU A 47 -5.57 14.28 -3.62
CA LEU A 47 -7.00 14.12 -3.89
C LEU A 47 -7.31 12.78 -4.54
N MET A 48 -6.54 12.36 -5.55
CA MET A 48 -6.69 11.05 -6.20
C MET A 48 -6.51 9.89 -5.20
N PHE A 49 -5.53 9.98 -4.29
CA PHE A 49 -5.33 8.98 -3.24
C PHE A 49 -6.54 8.90 -2.27
N VAL A 50 -7.04 10.06 -1.83
CA VAL A 50 -8.22 10.11 -0.94
C VAL A 50 -9.44 9.52 -1.65
N LEU A 51 -9.68 9.89 -2.92
CA LEU A 51 -10.77 9.35 -3.72
C LEU A 51 -10.64 7.83 -3.91
N ASN A 52 -9.42 7.33 -4.17
CA ASN A 52 -9.17 5.89 -4.27
C ASN A 52 -9.57 5.14 -2.99
N TYR A 53 -9.24 5.68 -1.82
CA TYR A 53 -9.62 5.08 -0.53
C TYR A 53 -11.12 5.19 -0.26
N LEU A 54 -11.76 6.31 -0.63
CA LEU A 54 -13.21 6.45 -0.53
C LEU A 54 -13.93 5.41 -1.40
N LEU A 55 -13.56 5.29 -2.67
CA LEU A 55 -14.13 4.30 -3.59
C LEU A 55 -13.90 2.87 -3.08
N SER A 56 -12.71 2.58 -2.58
CA SER A 56 -12.39 1.28 -2.00
C SER A 56 -13.23 0.97 -0.76
N SER A 57 -13.48 1.96 0.09
CA SER A 57 -14.33 1.82 1.27
C SER A 57 -15.81 1.59 0.92
N ILE A 58 -16.32 2.26 -0.11
CA ILE A 58 -17.68 2.05 -0.62
C ILE A 58 -17.82 0.65 -1.19
N ARG A 59 -16.84 0.21 -2.00
CA ARG A 59 -16.80 -1.15 -2.55
C ARG A 59 -16.84 -2.20 -1.44
N TRP A 60 -16.04 -2.02 -0.39
CA TRP A 60 -16.00 -2.93 0.75
C TRP A 60 -17.29 -2.91 1.58
N ARG A 61 -17.87 -1.74 1.79
CA ARG A 61 -19.18 -1.61 2.44
C ARG A 61 -20.26 -2.39 1.68
N SER A 62 -20.25 -2.36 0.35
CA SER A 62 -21.18 -3.14 -0.48
C SER A 62 -21.09 -4.65 -0.21
N PHE A 63 -19.87 -5.19 -0.06
CA PHE A 63 -19.67 -6.60 0.29
C PHE A 63 -20.16 -6.95 1.71
N VAL A 64 -20.04 -6.03 2.66
CA VAL A 64 -20.39 -6.28 4.07
C VAL A 64 -21.88 -6.06 4.37
N ILE A 65 -22.56 -5.16 3.65
CA ILE A 65 -24.01 -4.95 3.80
C ILE A 65 -24.82 -6.20 3.45
N SER A 66 -24.28 -7.07 2.59
CA SER A 66 -24.87 -8.39 2.34
C SER A 66 -25.02 -9.27 3.59
N PHE A 67 -24.38 -8.91 4.71
CA PHE A 67 -24.47 -9.59 6.01
C PHE A 67 -25.30 -8.81 7.06
N GLU A 68 -26.24 -7.96 6.64
CA GLU A 68 -27.25 -7.28 7.49
C GLU A 68 -26.74 -6.30 8.57
N LYS A 69 -25.45 -5.92 8.56
CA LYS A 69 -24.92 -4.89 9.48
C LYS A 69 -25.09 -3.48 8.88
N ASN A 70 -25.98 -2.67 9.46
CA ASN A 70 -26.17 -1.23 9.15
C ASN A 70 -25.00 -0.36 9.64
N ILE A 71 -23.79 -0.62 9.16
CA ILE A 71 -22.59 0.15 9.52
C ILE A 71 -22.47 1.39 8.61
N PRO A 72 -22.21 2.58 9.19
CA PRO A 72 -22.06 3.81 8.41
C PRO A 72 -20.80 3.79 7.54
N LEU A 73 -20.85 4.47 6.39
CA LEU A 73 -19.71 4.57 5.46
C LEU A 73 -18.46 5.18 6.11
N SER A 74 -18.63 6.15 7.02
CA SER A 74 -17.53 6.79 7.75
C SER A 74 -16.67 5.78 8.53
N TYR A 75 -17.27 4.71 9.04
CA TYR A 75 -16.54 3.64 9.70
C TYR A 75 -15.65 2.86 8.72
N PHE A 76 -16.16 2.54 7.54
CA PHE A 76 -15.39 1.85 6.49
C PHE A 76 -14.25 2.71 5.94
N VAL A 77 -14.47 4.01 5.79
CA VAL A 77 -13.42 4.96 5.41
C VAL A 77 -12.31 4.94 6.45
N LYS A 78 -12.64 5.10 7.73
CA LYS A 78 -11.66 5.03 8.84
C LYS A 78 -10.92 3.70 8.85
N LEU A 79 -11.62 2.59 8.66
CA LEU A 79 -11.05 1.25 8.60
C LEU A 79 -10.06 1.09 7.45
N TYR A 80 -10.34 1.69 6.29
CA TYR A 80 -9.42 1.67 5.14
C TYR A 80 -8.16 2.48 5.38
N PHE A 81 -8.26 3.67 5.96
CA PHE A 81 -7.08 4.48 6.32
C PHE A 81 -6.20 3.76 7.36
N VAL A 82 -6.80 3.20 8.41
CA VAL A 82 -6.07 2.44 9.43
C VAL A 82 -5.45 1.17 8.84
N GLY A 83 -6.20 0.44 8.01
CA GLY A 83 -5.67 -0.75 7.34
C GLY A 83 -4.51 -0.42 6.39
N SER A 84 -4.59 0.69 5.67
CA SER A 84 -3.51 1.16 4.81
C SER A 84 -2.26 1.54 5.62
N PHE A 85 -2.43 2.17 6.78
CA PHE A 85 -1.32 2.43 7.71
C PHE A 85 -0.62 1.12 8.10
N PHE A 86 -1.37 0.10 8.55
CA PHE A 86 -0.77 -1.19 8.88
C PHE A 86 -0.08 -1.85 7.68
N ASN A 87 -0.63 -1.75 6.47
CA ASN A 87 0.00 -2.31 5.28
C ASN A 87 1.31 -1.61 4.88
N ASN A 88 1.45 -0.31 5.16
CA ASN A 88 2.67 0.43 4.85
C ASN A 88 3.76 0.27 5.93
N PHE A 89 3.39 0.16 7.20
CA PHE A 89 4.33 0.14 8.32
C PHE A 89 4.63 -1.27 8.86
N MET A 90 3.78 -2.27 8.60
CA MET A 90 4.09 -3.65 8.97
C MET A 90 4.90 -4.35 7.88
N PRO A 91 5.90 -5.17 8.26
CA PRO A 91 6.71 -5.95 7.31
C PRO A 91 5.89 -6.99 6.53
N THR A 92 4.63 -7.22 6.92
CA THR A 92 3.67 -8.09 6.24
C THR A 92 2.51 -7.27 5.69
N SER A 93 2.29 -7.29 4.37
CA SER A 93 1.19 -6.60 3.66
C SER A 93 -0.22 -7.09 4.02
N ILE A 94 -0.36 -7.95 5.02
CA ILE A 94 -1.62 -8.57 5.47
C ILE A 94 -2.16 -7.86 6.73
N GLY A 95 -1.41 -6.95 7.36
CA GLY A 95 -1.79 -6.31 8.62
C GLY A 95 -3.11 -5.53 8.55
N GLY A 96 -3.33 -4.81 7.44
CA GLY A 96 -4.55 -4.04 7.22
C GLY A 96 -5.80 -4.90 6.98
N ASP A 97 -5.62 -6.06 6.33
CA ASP A 97 -6.72 -6.99 6.07
C ASP A 97 -7.06 -7.81 7.31
N VAL A 98 -6.07 -8.16 8.13
CA VAL A 98 -6.29 -8.76 9.47
C VAL A 98 -7.05 -7.80 10.37
N TYR A 99 -6.72 -6.50 10.36
CA TYR A 99 -7.45 -5.51 11.16
C TYR A 99 -8.91 -5.39 10.72
N LYS A 100 -9.18 -5.41 9.40
CA LYS A 100 -10.55 -5.39 8.86
C LYS A 100 -11.35 -6.62 9.29
N ILE A 101 -10.75 -7.80 9.22
CA ILE A 101 -11.39 -9.07 9.61
C ILE A 101 -11.63 -9.10 11.12
N PHE A 102 -10.64 -8.75 11.94
CA PHE A 102 -10.78 -8.72 13.41
C PHE A 102 -11.86 -7.74 13.91
N ARG A 103 -12.07 -6.63 13.19
CA ARG A 103 -13.07 -5.61 13.56
C ARG A 103 -14.48 -5.87 13.02
N LEU A 104 -14.64 -6.76 12.02
CA LEU A 104 -15.92 -7.04 11.35
C LEU A 104 -16.45 -8.46 11.57
N GLY A 105 -15.56 -9.43 11.75
CA GLY A 105 -15.85 -10.77 12.27
C GLY A 105 -16.09 -10.74 13.77
#